data_AF-A0A4Y2L2M0-F1
#
_entry.id   AF-A0A4Y2L2M0-F1
#
_cell.length_a   1.000
_cell.length_b   1.000
_cell.length_c   1.000
_cell.angle_alpha   90.00
_cell.angle_beta   90.00
_cell.angle_gamma   90.00
#
_symmetry.space_group_name_H-M   'P 1'
#
loop_
_entity.id
_entity.type
_entity.pdbx_description
1 polymer ?
#
loop_
_entity_poly.entity_id
_entity_poly.type
_entity_poly.pdbx_seq_one_letter_code
_entity_poly.pdbx_strand_id
1 'polypeptide(L)'
;STITLFPPRIPGREDFRVWNPQLINFAGYLQPDGSVIGDPGRLQFTRICQRLGWKGKGGRFDVLPLVLSAPGEGAKCYELPEELIMMIDI
;
A
#
# COMPACT_ATOMS: atom_id res chain seq x y z
N SER A 1 -8.13 13.84 -15.50
CA SER A 1 -6.86 13.08 -15.41
C SER A 1 -5.80 13.93 -14.73
N THR A 2 -4.90 13.32 -13.95
CA THR A 2 -3.79 14.03 -13.30
C THR A 2 -2.57 13.14 -13.15
N ILE A 3 -1.40 13.73 -12.95
CA ILE A 3 -0.15 13.04 -12.58
C ILE A 3 0.60 13.90 -11.55
N THR A 4 1.27 13.25 -10.58
CA THR A 4 2.19 13.91 -9.64
C THR A 4 3.60 13.46 -9.94
N LEU A 5 4.50 14.41 -10.22
CA LEU A 5 5.90 14.15 -10.54
C LEU A 5 6.77 14.36 -9.29
N PHE A 6 7.38 13.28 -8.80
CA PHE A 6 8.41 13.33 -7.77
C PHE A 6 9.79 13.67 -8.38
N PRO A 7 10.79 14.08 -7.56
CA PRO A 7 12.13 14.40 -8.06
C PRO A 7 12.75 13.26 -8.89
N PRO A 8 13.54 13.58 -9.95
CA PRO A 8 14.20 12.57 -10.76
C PRO A 8 15.30 11.84 -9.98
N ARG A 9 15.65 10.63 -10.43
CA ARG A 9 16.79 9.88 -9.89
C ARG A 9 18.09 10.67 -10.04
N ILE A 10 18.88 10.71 -8.98
CA ILE A 10 20.21 11.33 -8.95
C ILE A 10 21.23 10.21 -8.67
N PRO A 11 22.26 10.02 -9.52
CA PRO A 11 23.29 9.00 -9.28
C PRO A 11 23.94 9.15 -7.90
N GLY A 12 24.11 8.03 -7.19
CA GLY A 12 24.70 8.02 -5.84
C GLY A 12 23.75 8.42 -4.71
N ARG A 13 22.48 8.72 -5.02
CA ARG A 13 21.42 8.99 -4.04
C ARG A 13 20.30 7.96 -4.18
N GLU A 14 19.67 7.60 -3.07
CA GLU A 14 18.44 6.80 -3.07
C GLU A 14 17.30 7.50 -3.82
N ASP A 15 16.29 6.74 -4.23
CA ASP A 15 15.16 7.23 -5.03
C ASP A 15 13.92 7.59 -4.18
N PHE A 16 13.09 8.48 -4.72
CA PHE A 16 11.69 8.58 -4.31
C PHE A 16 10.89 7.41 -4.89
N ARG A 17 10.10 6.73 -4.05
CA ARG A 17 9.29 5.60 -4.52
C ARG A 17 7.95 5.52 -3.81
N VAL A 18 6.89 5.40 -4.61
CA VAL A 18 5.62 4.80 -4.18
C VAL A 18 5.75 3.30 -4.44
N TRP A 19 5.73 2.50 -3.39
CA TRP A 19 5.92 1.05 -3.50
C TRP A 19 4.63 0.34 -3.94
N ASN A 20 3.48 0.98 -3.71
CA ASN A 20 2.19 0.47 -4.12
C ASN A 20 2.11 0.36 -5.65
N PRO A 21 1.61 -0.76 -6.18
CA PRO A 21 1.34 -0.89 -7.62
C PRO A 21 0.26 0.07 -8.14
N GLN A 22 -0.70 0.45 -7.28
CA GLN A 22 -1.71 1.47 -7.52
C GLN A 22 -1.96 2.23 -6.21
N LEU A 23 -2.40 3.49 -6.30
CA LEU A 23 -2.61 4.35 -5.13
C LEU A 23 -3.72 3.83 -4.19
N ILE A 24 -4.78 3.24 -4.75
CA ILE A 24 -5.88 2.64 -3.99
C ILE A 24 -5.98 1.18 -4.41
N ASN A 25 -5.85 0.27 -3.45
CA ASN A 25 -5.99 -1.17 -3.63
C ASN A 25 -6.46 -1.81 -2.32
N PHE A 26 -7.16 -2.95 -2.42
CA PHE A 26 -7.55 -3.73 -1.25
C PHE A 26 -6.43 -4.68 -0.81
N ALA A 27 -6.37 -4.95 0.49
CA ALA A 27 -5.43 -5.89 1.08
C ALA A 27 -5.85 -7.35 0.86
N GLY A 28 -4.90 -8.26 1.08
CA GLY A 28 -5.12 -9.70 1.04
C GLY A 28 -4.50 -10.39 2.25
N TYR A 29 -5.28 -11.21 2.94
CA TYR A 29 -4.90 -11.87 4.20
C TYR A 29 -5.00 -13.39 4.08
N LEU A 30 -3.84 -14.07 4.09
CA LEU A 30 -3.79 -15.54 4.14
C LEU A 30 -4.25 -16.04 5.52
N GLN A 31 -5.22 -16.93 5.54
CA GLN A 31 -5.77 -17.56 6.73
C GLN A 31 -5.02 -18.85 7.11
N PRO A 32 -5.15 -19.35 8.34
CA PRO A 32 -4.50 -20.59 8.78
C PRO A 32 -4.89 -21.84 7.97
N ASP A 33 -6.10 -21.87 7.41
CA ASP A 33 -6.62 -22.96 6.59
C ASP A 33 -6.17 -22.87 5.10
N GLY A 34 -5.38 -21.86 4.76
CA GLY A 34 -4.89 -21.61 3.40
C GLY A 34 -5.82 -20.77 2.54
N SER A 35 -7.02 -20.41 3.01
CA SER A 35 -7.91 -19.48 2.32
C SER A 35 -7.39 -18.04 2.39
N VAL A 36 -7.94 -17.14 1.57
CA VAL A 36 -7.55 -15.72 1.55
C VAL A 36 -8.78 -14.83 1.72
N ILE A 37 -8.70 -13.89 2.66
CA ILE A 37 -9.66 -12.78 2.79
C ILE A 37 -9.13 -11.58 2.01
N GLY A 38 -9.98 -10.95 1.20
CA GLY A 38 -9.63 -9.78 0.40
C GLY A 38 -9.08 -10.14 -0.98
N ASP A 39 -8.06 -9.43 -1.46
CA ASP A 39 -7.45 -9.62 -2.78
C ASP A 39 -6.22 -10.56 -2.71
N PRO A 40 -6.29 -11.80 -3.26
CA PRO A 40 -5.15 -12.72 -3.31
C PRO A 40 -3.92 -12.16 -4.03
N GLY A 41 -4.13 -11.27 -5.02
CA GLY A 41 -3.05 -10.60 -5.75
C GLY A 41 -2.24 -9.63 -4.90
N ARG A 42 -2.71 -9.31 -3.69
CA ARG A 42 -2.08 -8.35 -2.77
C ARG A 42 -1.50 -8.97 -1.51
N LEU A 43 -1.51 -10.30 -1.37
CA LEU A 43 -0.96 -11.03 -0.22
C LEU A 43 0.47 -10.58 0.14
N GLN A 44 1.37 -10.57 -0.85
CA GLN A 44 2.78 -10.26 -0.62
C GLN A 44 2.96 -8.80 -0.17
N PHE A 45 2.26 -7.87 -0.82
CA PHE A 45 2.36 -6.47 -0.48
C PHE A 45 1.70 -6.16 0.87
N THR A 46 0.57 -6.80 1.17
CA THR A 46 -0.10 -6.72 2.49
C THR A 46 0.86 -7.13 3.60
N ARG A 47 1.62 -8.21 3.42
CA ARG A 47 2.65 -8.64 4.39
C ARG A 47 3.79 -7.63 4.53
N ILE A 48 4.18 -6.94 3.47
CA ILE A 48 5.18 -5.86 3.54
C ILE A 48 4.64 -4.72 4.41
N CYS A 49 3.40 -4.27 4.16
CA CYS A 49 2.75 -3.25 5.00
C CYS A 49 2.71 -3.69 6.48
N GLN A 50 2.35 -4.95 6.74
CA GLN A 50 2.32 -5.49 8.11
C GLN A 50 3.69 -5.52 8.80
N ARG A 51 4.75 -5.85 8.07
CA ARG A 51 6.13 -5.78 8.60
C ARG A 51 6.59 -4.35 8.88
N LEU A 52 6.06 -3.37 8.15
CA LEU A 52 6.28 -1.94 8.39
C LEU A 52 5.38 -1.36 9.49
N GLY A 53 4.59 -2.19 10.16
CA GLY A 53 3.78 -1.83 11.33
C GLY A 53 2.30 -1.56 11.05
N TRP A 54 1.86 -1.65 9.78
CA TRP A 54 0.44 -1.51 9.47
C TRP A 54 -0.34 -2.74 9.93
N LYS A 55 -1.41 -2.57 10.70
CA LYS A 55 -2.15 -3.73 11.25
C LYS A 55 -3.19 -4.27 10.26
N GLY A 56 -3.84 -3.37 9.53
CA GLY A 56 -5.05 -3.69 8.78
C GLY A 56 -6.24 -4.00 9.69
N LYS A 57 -7.44 -3.91 9.12
CA LYS A 57 -8.71 -4.29 9.73
C LYS A 57 -9.03 -5.78 9.52
N GLY A 58 -8.32 -6.46 8.60
CA GLY A 58 -8.53 -7.88 8.30
C GLY A 58 -9.79 -8.16 7.46
N GLY A 59 -10.40 -7.12 6.88
CA GLY A 59 -11.62 -7.20 6.09
C GLY A 59 -11.38 -7.50 4.61
N ARG A 60 -12.47 -7.84 3.90
CA ARG A 60 -12.46 -8.14 2.46
C ARG A 60 -12.13 -6.92 1.58
N PHE A 61 -12.48 -5.72 2.04
CA PHE A 61 -12.29 -4.46 1.32
C PHE A 61 -11.45 -3.47 2.14
N ASP A 62 -10.45 -3.99 2.84
CA ASP A 62 -9.54 -3.16 3.63
C ASP A 62 -8.55 -2.45 2.71
N VAL A 63 -8.55 -1.12 2.71
CA VAL A 63 -7.70 -0.35 1.80
C VAL A 63 -6.27 -0.32 2.33
N LEU A 64 -5.31 -0.69 1.46
CA LEU A 64 -3.90 -0.68 1.81
C LEU A 64 -3.39 0.75 2.08
N PRO A 65 -2.45 0.93 3.01
CA PRO A 65 -1.76 2.20 3.19
C PRO A 65 -0.84 2.45 1.99
N LEU A 66 -0.45 3.70 1.79
CA LEU A 66 0.68 4.04 0.93
C LEU A 66 1.98 3.69 1.63
N VAL A 67 2.84 2.94 0.95
CA VAL A 67 4.22 2.70 1.37
C VAL A 67 5.11 3.61 0.54
N LEU A 68 5.68 4.62 1.19
CA LEU A 68 6.48 5.66 0.57
C LEU A 68 7.90 5.62 1.11
N SER A 69 8.88 5.81 0.23
CA SER A 69 10.28 6.03 0.63
C SER A 69 10.83 7.28 -0.07
N ALA A 70 11.65 8.02 0.66
CA ALA A 70 12.37 9.20 0.17
C ALA A 70 13.86 9.05 0.53
N PRO A 71 14.78 9.77 -0.14
CA PRO A 71 16.20 9.55 0.06
C PRO A 71 16.65 9.87 1.50
N GLY A 72 17.35 8.93 2.14
CA GLY A 72 17.76 9.05 3.54
C GLY A 72 16.66 8.70 4.55
N GLU A 73 15.48 8.28 4.08
CA GLU A 73 14.38 7.80 4.90
C GLU A 73 14.01 6.36 4.51
N GLY A 74 13.83 5.50 5.51
CA GLY A 74 13.27 4.17 5.29
C GLY A 74 11.82 4.23 4.79
N ALA A 75 11.34 3.14 4.20
CA ALA A 75 9.94 3.02 3.79
C ALA A 75 8.99 3.13 4.99
N LYS A 76 7.93 3.94 4.85
CA LYS A 76 6.92 4.18 5.89
C LYS A 76 5.52 3.96 5.33
N CYS A 77 4.61 3.49 6.17
CA CYS A 77 3.19 3.37 5.87
C CYS A 77 2.45 4.66 6.21
N TYR A 78 1.58 5.11 5.30
CA TYR A 78 0.66 6.23 5.48
C TYR A 78 -0.75 5.77 5.12
N GLU A 79 -1.66 5.80 6.10
CA GLU A 79 -3.06 5.50 5.84
C GLU A 79 -3.71 6.66 5.08
N LEU A 80 -4.56 6.32 4.11
CA LEU A 80 -5.33 7.31 3.37
C LEU A 80 -6.56 7.69 4.21
N PRO A 81 -6.86 8.99 4.37
CA PRO A 81 -8.11 9.42 4.98
C PRO A 81 -9.31 8.82 4.23
N GLU A 82 -10.26 8.23 4.95
CA GLU A 82 -11.38 7.48 4.35
C GLU A 82 -12.25 8.37 3.47
N GLU A 83 -12.37 9.66 3.79
CA GLU A 83 -13.13 10.65 3.02
C GLU A 83 -12.54 10.94 1.63
N LEU A 84 -11.28 10.59 1.39
CA LEU A 84 -10.64 10.74 0.08
C LEU A 84 -10.81 9.49 -0.81
N ILE A 85 -11.37 8.41 -0.27
CA ILE A 85 -11.55 7.14 -0.95
C ILE A 85 -13.02 7.01 -1.38
N MET A 86 -13.27 7.11 -2.69
CA MET A 86 -14.59 6.83 -3.24
C MET A 86 -14.76 5.32 -3.47
N MET A 87 -15.73 4.71 -2.80
CA MET A 87 -16.17 3.34 -3.04
C MET A 87 -17.59 3.35 -3.62
N ILE A 88 -17.91 2.37 -4.45
CA ILE A 88 -19.23 2.21 -5.07
C ILE A 88 -19.72 0.81 -4.73
N ASP A 89 -20.91 0.72 -4.15
CA ASP A 89 -21.59 -0.55 -3.91
C ASP A 89 -22.17 -1.08 -5.22
N ILE A 90 -21.91 -2.36 -5.51
CA ILE A 90 -22.30 -3.05 -6.76
C ILE A 90 -23.36 -4.09 -6.46
#